data_AF-A0A1Y5FXV1-F1
#
_entry.id   AF-A0A1Y5FXV1-F1
#
_cell.length_a   1.000
_cell.length_b   1.000
_cell.length_c   1.000
_cell.angle_alpha   90.00
_cell.angle_beta   90.00
_cell.angle_gamma   90.00
#
_symmetry.space_group_name_H-M   'P 1'
#
loop_
_entity.id
_entity.type
_entity.pdbx_description
1 polymer ?
#
loop_
_entity_poly.entity_id
_entity_poly.type
_entity_poly.pdbx_seq_one_letter_code
_entity_poly.pdbx_strand_id
1 'polypeptide(L)'
;MQYAYDIASNLTQITYPDGKTVAYSYDALNRLSNINIDWLNTSATPSYDAAGRLTHIAHFNASTTTYAYDNADRLTDLNHSTGSGQTLVDYHFSLDANGNRTQAIIDNEAILPTGLVDGTQSHSYNPERNRLLSSSGASTHNYSYDNEGQTENVSGDSNVDYHFDSAHRLVAYNKGGQTSHYHYDGIGNRLRATRNGSTTQYLYGAGGNLLAEADSSGTITRYYIHGLGLMAFVDAQSNQLYVYHHDATGHTVAITDANQNIVNKYAYSAYGKILAKQEQISQPFTYVGQYGVMTEADNLYYMRARYYDAELGRFISEDPIGFAGGINAYAYVGGNPIGAVDPSGLIEWTGTATTLSAVDAVGATLTRYTLTSQRMNGETATVKITAVGGSLGLGVVVGGTRSNVVFQDALNFINPGVFNGNYEAIQAGVTVPFGPGYGASAVNMGSAGSIGHGRIDLGYEASISATKGSSTVTDIIWNRDNSTNLINTGK
;
A
#
# COMPACT_ATOMS: atom_id res chain seq x y z
N MET A 1 -14.61 2.11 -19.24
CA MET A 1 -13.72 3.15 -18.71
C MET A 1 -12.67 3.49 -19.73
N GLN A 2 -12.19 4.72 -19.72
CA GLN A 2 -11.13 5.19 -20.61
C GLN A 2 -10.09 5.96 -19.80
N TYR A 3 -8.84 5.92 -20.26
CA TYR A 3 -7.71 6.60 -19.65
C TYR A 3 -7.00 7.44 -20.71
N ALA A 4 -6.61 8.65 -20.34
CA ALA A 4 -5.76 9.50 -21.15
C ALA A 4 -4.41 9.72 -20.44
N TYR A 5 -3.35 9.87 -21.23
CA TYR A 5 -2.00 10.06 -20.73
C TYR A 5 -1.30 11.18 -21.51
N ASP A 6 -0.36 11.86 -20.87
CA ASP A 6 0.55 12.78 -21.55
C ASP A 6 1.74 12.03 -22.19
N ILE A 7 2.63 12.78 -22.84
CA ILE A 7 3.83 12.23 -23.48
C ILE A 7 4.84 11.63 -22.49
N ALA A 8 4.76 12.01 -21.21
CA ALA A 8 5.58 11.46 -20.13
C ALA A 8 4.90 10.23 -19.47
N SER A 9 3.82 9.73 -20.07
CA SER A 9 3.00 8.62 -19.57
C SER A 9 2.37 8.87 -18.20
N ASN A 10 2.21 10.14 -17.81
CA ASN A 10 1.44 10.49 -16.63
C ASN A 10 -0.06 10.42 -16.97
N LEU A 11 -0.88 9.93 -16.05
CA LEU A 11 -2.32 9.83 -16.21
C LEU A 11 -2.95 11.23 -16.22
N THR A 12 -3.58 11.64 -17.31
CA THR A 12 -4.20 12.98 -17.41
C THR A 12 -5.71 12.97 -17.25
N GLN A 13 -6.38 11.82 -17.47
CA GLN A 13 -7.82 11.72 -17.30
C GLN A 13 -8.28 10.28 -17.06
N ILE A 14 -9.27 10.13 -16.18
CA ILE A 14 -10.10 8.92 -16.06
C ILE A 14 -11.51 9.28 -16.50
N THR A 15 -12.08 8.48 -17.42
CA THR A 15 -13.50 8.55 -17.81
C THR A 15 -14.25 7.31 -17.32
N TYR A 16 -15.20 7.52 -16.41
CA TYR A 16 -16.07 6.49 -15.84
C TYR A 16 -17.09 5.97 -16.87
N PRO A 17 -17.73 4.80 -16.64
CA PRO A 17 -18.66 4.21 -17.60
C PRO A 17 -19.86 5.09 -17.94
N ASP A 18 -20.26 6.00 -17.04
CA ASP A 18 -21.36 6.94 -17.21
C ASP A 18 -20.92 8.29 -17.83
N GLY A 19 -19.66 8.41 -18.26
CA GLY A 19 -19.10 9.59 -18.91
C GLY A 19 -18.60 10.67 -17.96
N LYS A 20 -18.70 10.49 -16.63
CA LYS A 20 -18.05 11.38 -15.67
C LYS A 20 -16.53 11.29 -15.80
N THR A 21 -15.85 12.39 -15.51
CA THR A 21 -14.40 12.51 -15.71
C THR A 21 -13.69 13.11 -14.51
N VAL A 22 -12.52 12.56 -14.20
CA VAL A 22 -11.53 13.17 -13.29
C VAL A 22 -10.29 13.48 -14.10
N ALA A 23 -9.88 14.75 -14.10
CA ALA A 23 -8.70 15.21 -14.82
C ALA A 23 -7.53 15.45 -13.86
N TYR A 24 -6.31 15.28 -14.38
CA TYR A 24 -5.07 15.40 -13.63
C TYR A 24 -4.10 16.30 -14.37
N SER A 25 -3.40 17.15 -13.64
CA SER A 25 -2.32 17.99 -14.17
C SER A 25 -1.05 17.83 -13.36
N TYR A 26 0.08 18.08 -14.02
CA TYR A 26 1.40 17.92 -13.45
C TYR A 26 2.20 19.22 -13.60
N ASP A 27 3.09 19.49 -12.66
CA ASP A 27 4.04 20.60 -12.78
C ASP A 27 5.21 20.26 -13.72
N ALA A 28 6.13 21.21 -13.92
CA ALA A 28 7.29 21.03 -14.80
C ALA A 28 8.25 19.92 -14.35
N LEU A 29 8.12 19.42 -13.12
CA LEU A 29 8.89 18.30 -12.56
C LEU A 29 8.11 16.97 -12.59
N ASN A 30 7.00 16.90 -13.32
CA ASN A 30 6.07 15.75 -13.37
C ASN A 30 5.44 15.39 -12.02
N ARG A 31 5.33 16.33 -11.08
CA ARG A 31 4.63 16.11 -9.81
C ARG A 31 3.18 16.51 -9.93
N LEU A 32 2.27 15.77 -9.30
CA LEU A 32 0.83 16.01 -9.36
C LEU A 32 0.49 17.40 -8.81
N SER A 33 -0.05 18.28 -9.64
CA SER A 33 -0.33 19.68 -9.27
C SER A 33 -1.83 20.00 -9.20
N ASN A 34 -2.68 19.22 -9.86
CA ASN A 34 -4.13 19.38 -9.79
C ASN A 34 -4.86 18.06 -10.02
N ILE A 35 -5.95 17.86 -9.28
CA ILE A 35 -6.96 16.82 -9.51
C ILE A 35 -8.31 17.54 -9.64
N ASN A 36 -9.00 17.40 -10.77
CA ASN A 36 -10.29 18.04 -11.03
C ASN A 36 -11.40 16.99 -11.13
N ILE A 37 -12.50 17.19 -10.40
CA ILE A 37 -13.74 16.43 -10.54
C ILE A 37 -14.68 17.25 -11.44
N ASP A 38 -14.66 16.97 -12.74
CA ASP A 38 -15.24 17.86 -13.75
C ASP A 38 -16.74 18.10 -13.52
N TRP A 39 -17.48 17.06 -13.10
CA TRP A 39 -18.93 17.15 -12.90
C TRP A 39 -19.35 17.88 -11.62
N LEU A 40 -18.43 18.09 -10.68
CA LEU A 40 -18.65 18.90 -9.48
C LEU A 40 -18.04 20.30 -9.60
N ASN A 41 -17.25 20.55 -10.66
CA ASN A 41 -16.48 21.78 -10.85
C ASN A 41 -15.65 22.14 -9.60
N THR A 42 -14.99 21.15 -9.03
CA THR A 42 -14.09 21.32 -7.88
C THR A 42 -12.77 20.61 -8.12
N SER A 43 -11.72 21.05 -7.43
CA SER A 43 -10.39 20.49 -7.57
C SER A 43 -9.63 20.43 -6.25
N ALA A 44 -8.65 19.54 -6.19
CA ALA A 44 -7.64 19.51 -5.15
C ALA A 44 -6.27 19.90 -5.74
N THR A 45 -5.47 20.62 -4.96
CA THR A 45 -4.16 21.15 -5.38
C THR A 45 -3.07 20.80 -4.35
N PRO A 46 -2.24 19.79 -4.65
CA PRO A 46 -1.01 19.55 -3.90
C PRO A 46 0.05 20.62 -4.19
N SER A 47 0.92 20.89 -3.22
CA SER A 47 2.03 21.83 -3.33
C SER A 47 3.27 21.26 -2.65
N TYR A 48 4.44 21.61 -3.19
CA TYR A 48 5.72 21.01 -2.81
C TYR A 48 6.76 22.10 -2.51
N ASP A 49 7.72 21.79 -1.66
CA ASP A 49 8.90 22.62 -1.48
C ASP A 49 9.96 22.40 -2.58
N ALA A 50 11.08 23.11 -2.45
CA ALA A 50 12.22 23.01 -3.37
C ALA A 50 12.95 21.66 -3.31
N ALA A 51 12.80 20.91 -2.20
CA ALA A 51 13.36 19.56 -2.05
C ALA A 51 12.43 18.48 -2.65
N GLY A 52 11.23 18.85 -3.09
CA GLY A 52 10.26 17.92 -3.66
C GLY A 52 9.28 17.33 -2.66
N ARG A 53 9.35 17.75 -1.39
CA ARG A 53 8.49 17.23 -0.33
C ARG A 53 7.13 17.91 -0.39
N LEU A 54 6.07 17.14 -0.14
CA LEU A 54 4.70 17.66 -0.09
C LEU A 54 4.55 18.57 1.13
N THR A 55 4.16 19.82 0.94
CA THR A 55 4.02 20.79 2.04
C THR A 55 2.57 21.18 2.31
N HIS A 56 1.71 21.10 1.29
CA HIS A 56 0.32 21.49 1.41
C HIS A 56 -0.58 20.76 0.42
N ILE A 57 -1.82 20.48 0.82
CA ILE A 57 -2.92 20.08 -0.05
C ILE A 57 -4.09 20.99 0.25
N ALA A 58 -4.60 21.73 -0.74
CA ALA A 58 -5.98 22.23 -0.68
C ALA A 58 -6.91 21.18 -1.28
N HIS A 59 -7.87 20.69 -0.48
CA HIS A 59 -8.80 19.63 -0.87
C HIS A 59 -10.00 20.14 -1.64
N PHE A 60 -10.78 19.22 -2.19
CA PHE A 60 -11.98 19.48 -2.99
C PHE A 60 -13.09 20.28 -2.29
N ASN A 61 -13.11 20.31 -0.95
CA ASN A 61 -14.05 21.12 -0.16
C ASN A 61 -13.40 22.37 0.44
N ALA A 62 -12.20 22.75 -0.02
CA ALA A 62 -11.35 23.81 0.49
C ALA A 62 -10.81 23.63 1.92
N SER A 63 -11.02 22.47 2.57
CA SER A 63 -10.18 22.10 3.71
C SER A 63 -8.72 21.92 3.25
N THR A 64 -7.78 22.01 4.19
CA THR A 64 -6.35 21.97 3.89
C THR A 64 -5.64 20.93 4.75
N THR A 65 -4.53 20.41 4.21
CA THR A 65 -3.55 19.63 4.96
C THR A 65 -2.18 20.27 4.78
N THR A 66 -1.45 20.51 5.88
CA THR A 66 -0.08 21.04 5.85
C THR A 66 0.89 20.06 6.48
N TYR A 67 2.10 20.00 5.92
CA TYR A 67 3.18 19.11 6.36
C TYR A 67 4.41 19.95 6.68
N ALA A 68 5.06 19.67 7.81
CA ALA A 68 6.36 20.23 8.14
C ALA A 68 7.39 19.12 8.37
N TYR A 69 8.64 19.43 8.05
CA TYR A 69 9.75 18.48 8.08
C TYR A 69 10.94 19.10 8.80
N ASP A 70 11.74 18.25 9.43
CA ASP A 70 13.05 18.66 9.91
C ASP A 70 14.10 18.71 8.77
N ASN A 71 15.33 19.05 9.13
CA ASN A 71 16.45 19.16 8.19
C ASN A 71 16.92 17.80 7.63
N ALA A 72 16.38 16.68 8.12
CA ALA A 72 16.67 15.32 7.64
C ALA A 72 15.49 14.75 6.82
N ASP A 73 14.59 15.60 6.34
CA ASP A 73 13.41 15.24 5.54
C ASP A 73 12.39 14.35 6.27
N ARG A 74 12.39 14.38 7.61
CA ARG A 74 11.46 13.59 8.43
C ARG A 74 10.26 14.46 8.82
N LEU A 75 9.06 13.90 8.69
CA LEU A 75 7.81 14.60 9.03
C LEU A 75 7.74 14.89 10.53
N THR A 76 7.65 16.17 10.90
CA THR A 76 7.48 16.64 12.28
C THR A 76 6.05 17.07 12.56
N ASP A 77 5.33 17.58 11.57
CA ASP A 77 3.98 18.12 11.76
C ASP A 77 3.05 17.72 10.63
N LEU A 78 1.82 17.38 10.98
CA LEU A 78 0.72 17.11 10.06
C LEU A 78 -0.56 17.74 10.60
N ASN A 79 -1.05 18.77 9.93
CA ASN A 79 -2.24 19.51 10.35
C ASN A 79 -3.31 19.48 9.27
N HIS A 80 -4.51 19.05 9.64
CA HIS A 80 -5.73 19.14 8.84
C HIS A 80 -6.58 20.28 9.38
N SER A 81 -6.99 21.21 8.53
CA SER A 81 -7.80 22.35 8.93
C SER A 81 -8.88 22.69 7.92
N THR A 82 -9.91 23.42 8.35
CA THR A 82 -10.86 24.06 7.45
C THR A 82 -10.15 25.09 6.57
N GLY A 83 -10.77 25.54 5.49
CA GLY A 83 -10.28 26.65 4.68
C GLY A 83 -10.20 27.99 5.45
N SER A 84 -10.86 28.08 6.61
CA SER A 84 -10.74 29.21 7.55
C SER A 84 -9.64 29.05 8.60
N GLY A 85 -8.91 27.92 8.59
CA GLY A 85 -7.81 27.64 9.53
C GLY A 85 -8.23 27.03 10.87
N GLN A 86 -9.46 26.55 11.02
CA GLN A 86 -9.87 25.80 12.21
C GLN A 86 -9.34 24.36 12.14
N THR A 87 -8.62 23.92 13.17
CA THR A 87 -8.07 22.55 13.24
C THR A 87 -9.17 21.50 13.24
N LEU A 88 -9.09 20.60 12.26
CA LEU A 88 -9.89 19.39 12.17
C LEU A 88 -9.22 18.24 12.92
N VAL A 89 -7.93 18.01 12.67
CA VAL A 89 -7.05 17.04 13.34
C VAL A 89 -5.60 17.53 13.18
N ASP A 90 -4.78 17.45 14.23
CA ASP A 90 -3.37 17.86 14.18
C ASP A 90 -2.45 16.84 14.88
N TYR A 91 -1.23 16.70 14.35
CA TYR A 91 -0.17 15.85 14.87
C TYR A 91 1.16 16.62 14.93
N HIS A 92 1.79 16.62 16.10
CA HIS A 92 3.17 17.07 16.29
C HIS A 92 4.04 15.93 16.83
N PHE A 93 5.05 15.52 16.06
CA PHE A 93 5.92 14.38 16.34
C PHE A 93 7.27 14.79 16.94
N SER A 94 7.69 14.08 17.98
CA SER A 94 9.10 14.08 18.41
C SER A 94 9.79 12.84 17.87
N LEU A 95 10.98 13.00 17.31
CA LEU A 95 11.78 11.90 16.73
C LEU A 95 13.12 11.76 17.44
N ASP A 96 13.58 10.51 17.60
CA ASP A 96 14.95 10.23 18.01
C ASP A 96 15.96 10.46 16.86
N ALA A 97 17.25 10.23 17.13
CA ALA A 97 18.29 10.36 16.11
C ALA A 97 18.17 9.36 14.95
N ASN A 98 17.50 8.21 15.18
CA ASN A 98 17.27 7.18 14.17
C ASN A 98 15.98 7.44 13.36
N GLY A 99 15.19 8.46 13.72
CA GLY A 99 13.92 8.78 13.07
C GLY A 99 12.72 8.02 13.62
N ASN A 100 12.86 7.30 14.72
CA ASN A 100 11.71 6.69 15.39
C ASN A 100 10.86 7.79 16.05
N ARG A 101 9.54 7.73 15.87
CA ARG A 101 8.60 8.61 16.58
C ARG A 101 8.56 8.22 18.06
N THR A 102 9.12 9.06 18.92
CA THR A 102 9.13 8.83 20.38
C THR A 102 7.92 9.42 21.08
N GLN A 103 7.26 10.40 20.44
CA GLN A 103 6.02 11.01 20.92
C GLN A 103 5.20 11.53 19.74
N ALA A 104 3.88 11.48 19.87
CA ALA A 104 2.93 12.23 19.05
C ALA A 104 2.03 13.03 20.01
N ILE A 105 1.98 14.34 19.83
CA ILE A 105 0.95 15.20 20.41
C ILE A 105 -0.17 15.26 19.38
N ILE A 106 -1.38 14.89 19.78
CA ILE A 106 -2.53 14.72 18.88
C ILE A 106 -3.65 15.63 19.37
N ASP A 107 -4.13 16.51 18.50
CA ASP A 107 -5.28 17.37 18.78
C ASP A 107 -6.46 17.00 17.89
N ASN A 108 -7.64 16.93 18.51
CA ASN A 108 -8.91 16.75 17.83
C ASN A 108 -9.05 15.41 17.03
N GLU A 109 -8.38 14.32 17.42
CA GLU A 109 -8.74 12.95 16.98
C GLU A 109 -9.99 12.42 17.76
N ALA A 110 -10.54 11.26 17.39
CA ALA A 110 -11.60 10.63 18.20
C ALA A 110 -11.11 10.34 19.63
N ILE A 111 -11.93 10.67 20.63
CA ILE A 111 -11.54 10.54 22.04
C ILE A 111 -11.38 9.06 22.39
N LEU A 112 -10.16 8.67 22.74
CA LEU A 112 -9.86 7.35 23.27
C LEU A 112 -10.56 7.14 24.62
N PRO A 113 -10.95 5.90 24.96
CA PRO A 113 -11.45 5.58 26.29
C PRO A 113 -10.48 6.03 27.39
N THR A 114 -10.98 6.66 28.46
CA THR A 114 -10.18 7.20 29.58
C THR A 114 -9.44 6.14 30.40
N GLY A 115 -9.74 4.86 30.17
CA GLY A 115 -8.95 3.74 30.64
C GLY A 115 -9.00 2.62 29.62
N LEU A 116 -7.84 2.05 29.29
CA LEU A 116 -7.79 0.73 28.70
C LEU A 116 -8.20 -0.25 29.80
N VAL A 117 -9.13 -1.16 29.50
CA VAL A 117 -9.50 -2.22 30.44
C VAL A 117 -8.26 -3.10 30.63
N ASP A 118 -7.71 -3.09 31.84
CA ASP A 118 -6.61 -3.97 32.21
C ASP A 118 -7.13 -5.42 32.23
N GLY A 119 -6.62 -6.23 31.32
CA GLY A 119 -7.02 -7.61 31.14
C GLY A 119 -5.84 -8.42 30.63
N THR A 120 -5.51 -9.51 31.32
CA THR A 120 -4.49 -10.43 30.82
C THR A 120 -5.04 -11.15 29.60
N GLN A 121 -4.34 -11.01 28.47
CA GLN A 121 -4.59 -11.82 27.28
C GLN A 121 -3.47 -12.86 27.13
N SER A 122 -3.85 -14.13 27.05
CA SER A 122 -2.92 -15.24 26.82
C SER A 122 -3.15 -15.84 25.44
N HIS A 123 -2.07 -16.24 24.78
CA HIS A 123 -2.11 -16.86 23.46
C HIS A 123 -1.27 -18.14 23.49
N SER A 124 -1.75 -19.19 22.83
CA SER A 124 -0.99 -20.42 22.62
C SER A 124 -0.81 -20.67 21.11
N TYR A 125 0.34 -21.24 20.74
CA TYR A 125 0.71 -21.40 19.34
C TYR A 125 1.22 -22.81 19.08
N ASN A 126 1.08 -23.31 17.85
CA ASN A 126 1.73 -24.55 17.46
C ASN A 126 3.25 -24.31 17.23
N PRO A 127 4.09 -25.32 17.49
CA PRO A 127 5.54 -25.16 17.39
C PRO A 127 6.05 -25.14 15.93
N GLU A 128 5.33 -25.72 14.95
CA GLU A 128 5.89 -25.87 13.59
C GLU A 128 5.70 -24.64 12.67
N ARG A 129 4.67 -23.83 12.92
CA ARG A 129 4.20 -22.78 11.98
C ARG A 129 3.64 -21.51 12.65
N ASN A 130 3.74 -21.39 13.97
CA ASN A 130 3.21 -20.26 14.75
C ASN A 130 1.71 -19.99 14.52
N ARG A 131 0.94 -21.04 14.22
CA ARG A 131 -0.52 -21.03 14.13
C ARG A 131 -1.08 -20.79 15.52
N LEU A 132 -1.99 -19.82 15.67
CA LEU A 132 -2.64 -19.54 16.94
C LEU A 132 -3.54 -20.74 17.27
N LEU A 133 -3.36 -21.39 18.41
CA LEU A 133 -4.24 -22.50 18.82
C LEU A 133 -5.37 -22.00 19.72
N SER A 134 -5.05 -21.04 20.60
CA SER A 134 -6.04 -20.37 21.43
C SER A 134 -5.64 -18.94 21.77
N SER A 135 -6.64 -18.08 21.95
CA SER A 135 -6.51 -16.79 22.63
C SER A 135 -7.51 -16.72 23.78
N SER A 136 -7.10 -16.18 24.91
CA SER A 136 -7.97 -16.03 26.09
C SER A 136 -7.84 -14.65 26.68
N GLY A 137 -8.96 -14.01 26.96
CA GLY A 137 -9.07 -12.75 27.70
C GLY A 137 -10.34 -12.76 28.54
N ALA A 138 -11.32 -11.93 28.18
CA ALA A 138 -12.67 -12.04 28.73
C ALA A 138 -13.33 -13.39 28.41
N SER A 139 -13.01 -13.95 27.24
CA SER A 139 -13.43 -15.27 26.78
C SER A 139 -12.30 -16.01 26.09
N THR A 140 -12.46 -17.33 25.95
CA THR A 140 -11.50 -18.21 25.26
C THR A 140 -11.97 -18.49 23.85
N HIS A 141 -11.10 -18.26 22.89
CA HIS A 141 -11.28 -18.62 21.50
C HIS A 141 -10.30 -19.73 21.11
N ASN A 142 -10.78 -20.75 20.40
CA ASN A 142 -9.94 -21.82 19.86
C ASN A 142 -9.99 -21.79 18.34
N TYR A 143 -8.82 -21.94 17.72
CA TYR A 143 -8.62 -21.76 16.29
C TYR A 143 -8.28 -23.11 15.66
N SER A 144 -8.85 -23.33 14.49
CA SER A 144 -8.54 -24.47 13.63
C SER A 144 -8.15 -23.96 12.25
N TYR A 145 -7.43 -24.80 11.51
CA TYR A 145 -6.84 -24.46 10.23
C TYR A 145 -7.09 -25.56 9.22
N ASP A 146 -7.20 -25.16 7.95
CA ASP A 146 -7.11 -26.10 6.85
C ASP A 146 -5.68 -26.68 6.71
N ASN A 147 -5.50 -27.58 5.74
CA ASN A 147 -4.21 -28.24 5.51
C ASN A 147 -3.15 -27.26 4.99
N GLU A 148 -3.58 -26.15 4.39
CA GLU A 148 -2.76 -25.10 3.81
C GLU A 148 -2.42 -23.99 4.81
N GLY A 149 -2.98 -24.04 6.03
CA GLY A 149 -2.69 -23.10 7.12
C GLY A 149 -3.58 -21.86 7.17
N GLN A 150 -4.70 -21.85 6.45
CA GLN A 150 -5.71 -20.79 6.58
C GLN A 150 -6.61 -21.09 7.75
N THR A 151 -6.92 -20.07 8.55
CA THR A 151 -7.84 -20.22 9.68
C THR A 151 -9.19 -20.68 9.15
N GLU A 152 -9.70 -21.84 9.54
CA GLU A 152 -10.97 -22.40 9.03
C GLU A 152 -12.13 -22.04 9.98
N ASN A 153 -11.94 -22.27 11.28
CA ASN A 153 -12.93 -21.98 12.30
C ASN A 153 -12.30 -21.39 13.56
N VAL A 154 -13.01 -20.44 14.16
CA VAL A 154 -12.75 -19.90 15.50
C VAL A 154 -13.97 -20.16 16.36
N SER A 155 -13.82 -20.98 17.40
CA SER A 155 -14.88 -21.26 18.37
C SER A 155 -14.72 -20.40 19.62
N GLY A 156 -15.81 -20.05 20.31
CA GLY A 156 -15.78 -19.19 21.50
C GLY A 156 -17.16 -18.62 21.81
N ASP A 157 -17.22 -17.34 22.22
CA ASP A 157 -18.49 -16.64 22.50
C ASP A 157 -19.36 -16.48 21.24
N SER A 158 -18.73 -16.49 20.06
CA SER A 158 -19.40 -16.59 18.77
C SER A 158 -18.50 -17.32 17.80
N ASN A 159 -19.02 -18.40 17.22
CA ASN A 159 -18.27 -19.15 16.22
C ASN A 159 -18.11 -18.32 14.96
N VAL A 160 -16.91 -18.36 14.41
CA VAL A 160 -16.53 -17.75 13.13
C VAL A 160 -16.09 -18.85 12.18
N ASP A 161 -16.67 -18.88 10.99
CA ASP A 161 -16.26 -19.78 9.91
C ASP A 161 -15.68 -18.95 8.76
N TYR A 162 -14.50 -19.34 8.31
CA TYR A 162 -13.80 -18.77 7.17
C TYR A 162 -13.70 -19.81 6.07
N HIS A 163 -13.91 -19.40 4.83
CA HIS A 163 -13.70 -20.25 3.67
C HIS A 163 -12.78 -19.57 2.67
N PHE A 164 -11.75 -20.28 2.23
CA PHE A 164 -10.78 -19.81 1.25
C PHE A 164 -10.93 -20.58 -0.07
N ASP A 165 -10.59 -19.93 -1.18
CA ASP A 165 -10.43 -20.63 -2.46
C ASP A 165 -9.02 -21.22 -2.60
N SER A 166 -8.79 -21.97 -3.68
CA SER A 166 -7.49 -22.60 -3.94
C SER A 166 -6.36 -21.60 -4.24
N ALA A 167 -6.66 -20.29 -4.33
CA ALA A 167 -5.68 -19.21 -4.43
C ALA A 167 -5.46 -18.51 -3.07
N HIS A 168 -5.92 -19.11 -1.97
CA HIS A 168 -5.80 -18.61 -0.60
C HIS A 168 -6.52 -17.26 -0.36
N ARG A 169 -7.57 -16.98 -1.14
CA ARG A 169 -8.39 -15.78 -0.98
C ARG A 169 -9.64 -16.11 -0.18
N LEU A 170 -9.97 -15.28 0.81
CA LEU A 170 -11.17 -15.47 1.61
C LEU A 170 -12.42 -15.27 0.75
N VAL A 171 -13.20 -16.32 0.53
CA VAL A 171 -14.45 -16.30 -0.25
C VAL A 171 -15.70 -16.26 0.61
N ALA A 172 -15.60 -16.62 1.89
CA ALA A 172 -16.69 -16.40 2.84
C ALA A 172 -16.22 -16.18 4.28
N TYR A 173 -16.96 -15.35 5.01
CA TYR A 173 -16.79 -15.05 6.43
C TYR A 173 -18.15 -15.07 7.11
N ASN A 174 -18.33 -15.96 8.09
CA ASN A 174 -19.59 -16.12 8.80
C ASN A 174 -19.36 -16.01 10.31
N LYS A 175 -20.10 -15.13 11.00
CA LYS A 175 -20.01 -14.97 12.46
C LYS A 175 -21.38 -14.68 13.05
N GLY A 176 -21.80 -15.48 14.04
CA GLY A 176 -23.03 -15.21 14.80
C GLY A 176 -24.28 -15.00 13.94
N GLY A 177 -24.40 -15.73 12.82
CA GLY A 177 -25.50 -15.61 11.85
C GLY A 177 -25.34 -14.52 10.79
N GLN A 178 -24.31 -13.67 10.89
CA GLN A 178 -23.89 -12.78 9.80
C GLN A 178 -23.16 -13.59 8.74
N THR A 179 -23.44 -13.34 7.46
CA THR A 179 -22.83 -14.06 6.34
C THR A 179 -22.27 -13.07 5.32
N SER A 180 -21.01 -13.30 4.92
CA SER A 180 -20.33 -12.53 3.89
C SER A 180 -19.77 -13.45 2.83
N HIS A 181 -19.98 -13.12 1.55
CA HIS A 181 -19.42 -13.83 0.42
C HIS A 181 -18.64 -12.88 -0.50
N TYR A 182 -17.45 -13.28 -0.91
CA TYR A 182 -16.54 -12.46 -1.71
C TYR A 182 -16.22 -13.15 -3.03
N HIS A 183 -16.15 -12.37 -4.10
CA HIS A 183 -15.77 -12.86 -5.44
C HIS A 183 -14.64 -12.00 -5.99
N TYR A 184 -13.69 -12.65 -6.64
CA TYR A 184 -12.46 -12.03 -7.11
C TYR A 184 -12.29 -12.20 -8.61
N ASP A 185 -11.53 -11.30 -9.23
CA ASP A 185 -11.03 -11.48 -10.59
C ASP A 185 -9.83 -12.45 -10.63
N GLY A 186 -9.27 -12.67 -11.83
CA GLY A 186 -8.12 -13.54 -12.02
C GLY A 186 -6.80 -13.03 -11.42
N ILE A 187 -6.73 -11.76 -11.02
CA ILE A 187 -5.53 -11.11 -10.45
C ILE A 187 -5.70 -10.76 -8.96
N GLY A 188 -6.81 -11.16 -8.33
CA GLY A 188 -7.03 -11.06 -6.89
C GLY A 188 -7.79 -9.82 -6.42
N ASN A 189 -8.27 -8.95 -7.31
CA ASN A 189 -9.14 -7.84 -6.88
C ASN A 189 -10.53 -8.36 -6.54
N ARG A 190 -11.07 -7.94 -5.40
CA ARG A 190 -12.42 -8.30 -4.98
C ARG A 190 -13.46 -7.57 -5.82
N LEU A 191 -14.05 -8.24 -6.80
CA LEU A 191 -15.08 -7.72 -7.71
C LEU A 191 -16.46 -7.56 -7.05
N ARG A 192 -16.79 -8.37 -6.05
CA ARG A 192 -18.10 -8.34 -5.39
C ARG A 192 -18.00 -8.79 -3.94
N ALA A 193 -18.77 -8.14 -3.08
CA ALA A 193 -19.06 -8.58 -1.72
C ALA A 193 -20.56 -8.62 -1.49
N THR A 194 -21.07 -9.73 -0.97
CA THR A 194 -22.45 -9.87 -0.52
C THR A 194 -22.44 -10.04 0.99
N ARG A 195 -22.94 -9.04 1.73
CA ARG A 195 -23.01 -9.02 3.20
C ARG A 195 -24.46 -9.06 3.63
N ASN A 196 -24.88 -10.12 4.31
CA ASN A 196 -26.26 -10.33 4.77
C ASN A 196 -27.30 -10.14 3.65
N GLY A 197 -27.01 -10.66 2.45
CA GLY A 197 -27.87 -10.53 1.27
C GLY A 197 -27.72 -9.22 0.49
N SER A 198 -27.12 -8.18 1.05
CA SER A 198 -26.84 -6.93 0.33
C SER A 198 -25.55 -7.06 -0.48
N THR A 199 -25.60 -6.75 -1.78
CA THR A 199 -24.48 -6.92 -2.70
C THR A 199 -23.90 -5.59 -3.15
N THR A 200 -22.60 -5.44 -2.99
CA THR A 200 -21.79 -4.35 -3.55
C THR A 200 -20.86 -4.92 -4.61
N GLN A 201 -20.86 -4.32 -5.79
CA GLN A 201 -19.93 -4.58 -6.88
C GLN A 201 -18.85 -3.51 -6.91
N TYR A 202 -17.64 -3.89 -7.29
CA TYR A 202 -16.45 -3.06 -7.22
C TYR A 202 -15.83 -2.88 -8.60
N LEU A 203 -15.63 -1.62 -9.01
CA LEU A 203 -14.94 -1.26 -10.25
C LEU A 203 -13.53 -0.76 -9.94
N TYR A 204 -12.53 -1.53 -10.35
CA TYR A 204 -11.12 -1.16 -10.20
C TYR A 204 -10.59 -0.45 -11.43
N GLY A 205 -9.66 0.47 -11.20
CA GLY A 205 -8.85 1.05 -12.25
C GLY A 205 -7.71 0.13 -12.69
N ALA A 206 -7.02 0.51 -13.77
CA ALA A 206 -5.86 -0.23 -14.28
C ALA A 206 -4.74 -0.40 -13.24
N GLY A 207 -4.63 0.51 -12.27
CA GLY A 207 -3.66 0.45 -11.16
C GLY A 207 -4.11 -0.34 -9.93
N GLY A 208 -5.24 -1.06 -9.99
CA GLY A 208 -5.77 -1.85 -8.87
C GLY A 208 -6.41 -1.02 -7.76
N ASN A 209 -6.58 0.29 -7.96
CA ASN A 209 -7.31 1.16 -7.04
C ASN A 209 -8.83 1.06 -7.30
N LEU A 210 -9.63 1.02 -6.22
CA LEU A 210 -11.08 1.03 -6.34
C LEU A 210 -11.55 2.41 -6.84
N LEU A 211 -12.21 2.45 -7.99
CA LEU A 211 -12.69 3.69 -8.61
C LEU A 211 -14.17 3.93 -8.37
N ALA A 212 -14.98 2.88 -8.26
CA ALA A 212 -16.41 3.02 -7.99
C ALA A 212 -17.00 1.78 -7.32
N GLU A 213 -18.10 1.99 -6.59
CA GLU A 213 -19.01 0.94 -6.13
C GLU A 213 -20.32 0.99 -6.92
N ALA A 214 -20.91 -0.17 -7.13
CA ALA A 214 -22.24 -0.31 -7.68
C ALA A 214 -23.09 -1.29 -6.86
N ASP A 215 -24.41 -1.15 -6.94
CA ASP A 215 -25.33 -2.09 -6.32
C ASP A 215 -25.44 -3.42 -7.11
N SER A 216 -26.35 -4.30 -6.69
CA SER A 216 -26.58 -5.59 -7.35
C SER A 216 -27.06 -5.48 -8.80
N SER A 217 -27.66 -4.34 -9.19
CA SER A 217 -28.13 -4.05 -10.54
C SER A 217 -27.05 -3.47 -11.45
N GLY A 218 -25.87 -3.16 -10.90
CA GLY A 218 -24.79 -2.48 -11.61
C GLY A 218 -24.95 -0.96 -11.65
N THR A 219 -25.89 -0.40 -10.88
CA THR A 219 -26.03 1.06 -10.75
C THR A 219 -24.93 1.59 -9.84
N ILE A 220 -24.12 2.53 -10.34
CA ILE A 220 -23.04 3.14 -9.56
C ILE A 220 -23.65 3.92 -8.39
N THR A 221 -23.17 3.64 -7.18
CA THR A 221 -23.59 4.29 -5.93
C THR A 221 -22.54 5.24 -5.39
N ARG A 222 -21.27 5.03 -5.74
CA ARG A 222 -20.16 5.85 -5.24
C ARG A 222 -18.99 5.91 -6.21
N TYR A 223 -18.37 7.09 -6.32
CA TYR A 223 -17.10 7.29 -7.00
C TYR A 223 -16.00 7.55 -5.98
N TYR A 224 -14.82 6.97 -6.17
CA TYR A 224 -13.64 7.23 -5.37
C TYR A 224 -12.61 8.01 -6.18
N ILE A 225 -12.11 9.09 -5.58
CA ILE A 225 -11.21 10.04 -6.21
C ILE A 225 -9.83 9.86 -5.61
N HIS A 226 -8.90 9.45 -6.47
CA HIS A 226 -7.51 9.20 -6.13
C HIS A 226 -6.61 10.30 -6.66
N GLY A 227 -5.52 10.56 -5.94
CA GLY A 227 -4.41 11.42 -6.33
C GLY A 227 -3.12 10.91 -5.69
N LEU A 228 -2.72 11.50 -4.56
CA LEU A 228 -1.60 11.03 -3.71
C LEU A 228 -1.97 9.82 -2.82
N GLY A 229 -2.95 9.02 -3.25
CA GLY A 229 -3.73 8.08 -2.45
C GLY A 229 -5.22 8.38 -2.57
N LEU A 230 -6.03 7.74 -1.73
CA LEU A 230 -7.46 8.00 -1.65
C LEU A 230 -7.73 9.38 -1.01
N MET A 231 -8.32 10.31 -1.76
CA MET A 231 -8.53 11.70 -1.31
C MET A 231 -9.99 12.01 -1.01
N ALA A 232 -10.93 11.46 -1.78
CA ALA A 232 -12.35 11.73 -1.60
C ALA A 232 -13.23 10.59 -2.12
N PHE A 233 -14.51 10.62 -1.74
CA PHE A 233 -15.55 9.91 -2.45
C PHE A 233 -16.74 10.82 -2.73
N VAL A 234 -17.50 10.48 -3.78
CA VAL A 234 -18.71 11.19 -4.20
C VAL A 234 -19.87 10.20 -4.20
N ASP A 235 -20.93 10.51 -3.48
CA ASP A 235 -22.19 9.77 -3.57
C ASP A 235 -22.81 10.00 -4.95
N ALA A 236 -23.08 8.91 -5.68
CA ALA A 236 -23.46 8.99 -7.09
C ALA A 236 -24.88 9.51 -7.31
N GLN A 237 -25.76 9.40 -6.30
CA GLN A 237 -27.16 9.82 -6.41
C GLN A 237 -27.33 11.30 -6.09
N SER A 238 -26.67 11.75 -5.02
CA SER A 238 -26.80 13.11 -4.49
C SER A 238 -25.69 14.05 -4.94
N ASN A 239 -24.61 13.54 -5.55
CA ASN A 239 -23.39 14.28 -5.85
C ASN A 239 -22.70 14.87 -4.60
N GLN A 240 -23.01 14.36 -3.41
CA GLN A 240 -22.37 14.80 -2.18
C GLN A 240 -20.91 14.34 -2.14
N LEU A 241 -20.02 15.29 -1.90
CA LEU A 241 -18.58 15.11 -1.79
C LEU A 241 -18.18 14.92 -0.32
N TYR A 242 -17.30 13.94 -0.10
CA TYR A 242 -16.67 13.67 1.19
C TYR A 242 -15.15 13.56 1.02
N VAL A 243 -14.40 14.27 1.85
CA VAL A 243 -12.94 14.35 1.80
C VAL A 243 -12.34 13.55 2.96
N TYR A 244 -11.38 12.68 2.63
CA TYR A 244 -10.63 11.89 3.60
C TYR A 244 -9.47 12.69 4.19
N HIS A 245 -9.27 12.56 5.50
CA HIS A 245 -8.10 13.06 6.22
C HIS A 245 -7.38 11.88 6.86
N HIS A 246 -6.10 11.73 6.53
CA HIS A 246 -5.29 10.59 6.95
C HIS A 246 -4.18 11.01 7.89
N ASP A 247 -3.79 10.12 8.80
CA ASP A 247 -2.58 10.30 9.58
C ASP A 247 -1.31 10.06 8.74
N ALA A 248 -0.15 10.21 9.37
CA ALA A 248 1.15 10.07 8.71
C ALA A 248 1.52 8.63 8.27
N THR A 249 0.66 7.65 8.53
CA THR A 249 0.78 6.24 8.12
C THR A 249 -0.35 5.82 7.17
N GLY A 250 -1.28 6.73 6.85
CA GLY A 250 -2.37 6.52 5.90
C GLY A 250 -3.64 5.92 6.49
N HIS A 251 -3.81 5.92 7.82
CA HIS A 251 -5.09 5.60 8.44
C HIS A 251 -6.04 6.79 8.32
N THR A 252 -7.31 6.54 7.96
CA THR A 252 -8.34 7.60 7.95
C THR A 252 -8.66 8.02 9.37
N VAL A 253 -8.40 9.28 9.74
CA VAL A 253 -8.66 9.80 11.10
C VAL A 253 -9.87 10.74 11.14
N ALA A 254 -10.20 11.36 10.02
CA ALA A 254 -11.44 12.12 9.87
C ALA A 254 -11.96 12.09 8.42
N ILE A 255 -13.26 12.33 8.26
CA ILE A 255 -13.89 12.59 6.96
C ILE A 255 -14.74 13.85 7.10
N THR A 256 -14.61 14.77 6.14
CA THR A 256 -15.41 16.00 6.10
C THR A 256 -16.36 16.06 4.92
N ASP A 257 -17.55 16.64 5.11
CA ASP A 257 -18.49 16.96 4.03
C ASP A 257 -18.03 18.17 3.18
N ALA A 258 -18.83 18.56 2.19
CA ALA A 258 -18.57 19.73 1.34
C ALA A 258 -18.54 21.07 2.11
N ASN A 259 -19.13 21.14 3.31
CA ASN A 259 -19.12 22.30 4.20
C ASN A 259 -17.98 22.23 5.23
N GLN A 260 -17.10 21.24 5.13
CA GLN A 260 -15.96 20.98 6.01
C GLN A 260 -16.37 20.53 7.43
N ASN A 261 -17.62 20.11 7.62
CA ASN A 261 -18.06 19.48 8.86
C ASN A 261 -17.50 18.07 8.95
N ILE A 262 -16.96 17.69 10.11
CA ILE A 262 -16.51 16.33 10.37
C ILE A 262 -17.71 15.41 10.50
N VAL A 263 -17.85 14.48 9.55
CA VAL A 263 -18.92 13.48 9.54
C VAL A 263 -18.47 12.15 10.15
N ASN A 264 -17.19 11.80 10.00
CA ASN A 264 -16.59 10.63 10.66
C ASN A 264 -15.29 10.99 11.36
N LYS A 265 -15.00 10.29 12.47
CA LYS A 265 -13.68 10.26 13.15
C LYS A 265 -13.36 8.86 13.61
N TYR A 266 -12.09 8.51 13.59
CA TYR A 266 -11.59 7.22 14.04
C TYR A 266 -10.34 7.42 14.90
N ALA A 267 -10.15 6.51 15.87
CA ALA A 267 -8.89 6.36 16.59
C ALA A 267 -8.57 4.87 16.76
N TYR A 268 -7.29 4.54 16.65
CA TYR A 268 -6.82 3.17 16.49
C TYR A 268 -5.89 2.74 17.64
N SER A 269 -5.83 1.44 17.90
CA SER A 269 -4.68 0.83 18.58
C SER A 269 -3.47 0.82 17.64
N ALA A 270 -2.28 0.55 18.18
CA ALA A 270 -1.07 0.43 17.37
C ALA A 270 -1.20 -0.59 16.22
N TYR A 271 -1.97 -1.67 16.43
CA TYR A 271 -2.21 -2.72 15.43
C TYR A 271 -3.50 -2.49 14.62
N GLY A 272 -4.14 -1.33 14.72
CA GLY A 272 -5.27 -0.97 13.85
C GLY A 272 -6.65 -1.35 14.34
N LYS A 273 -6.80 -1.82 15.57
CA LYS A 273 -8.11 -2.01 16.18
C LYS A 273 -8.76 -0.64 16.38
N ILE A 274 -10.00 -0.44 15.93
CA ILE A 274 -10.71 0.83 16.19
C ILE A 274 -11.07 0.88 17.69
N LEU A 275 -10.48 1.83 18.41
CA LEU A 275 -10.72 2.05 19.85
C LEU A 275 -11.81 3.08 20.11
N ALA A 276 -11.98 4.04 19.19
CA ALA A 276 -13.06 5.00 19.21
C ALA A 276 -13.48 5.35 17.79
N LYS A 277 -14.79 5.54 17.57
CA LYS A 277 -15.30 6.06 16.29
C LYS A 277 -16.55 6.91 16.47
N GLN A 278 -16.68 7.91 15.61
CA GLN A 278 -17.91 8.61 15.29
C GLN A 278 -18.16 8.38 13.81
N GLU A 279 -19.33 7.87 13.42
CA GLU A 279 -19.63 7.55 12.02
C GLU A 279 -21.04 8.02 11.67
N GLN A 280 -21.16 9.04 10.84
CA GLN A 280 -22.42 9.50 10.26
C GLN A 280 -22.66 8.91 8.87
N ILE A 281 -21.58 8.56 8.17
CA ILE A 281 -21.61 7.97 6.82
C ILE A 281 -20.84 6.66 6.78
N SER A 282 -21.44 5.60 6.22
CA SER A 282 -20.78 4.29 6.12
C SER A 282 -19.84 4.24 4.92
N GLN A 283 -18.60 3.80 5.16
CA GLN A 283 -17.54 3.72 4.16
C GLN A 283 -16.46 2.70 4.60
N PRO A 284 -15.76 2.02 3.68
CA PRO A 284 -14.87 0.90 4.04
C PRO A 284 -13.41 1.30 4.30
N PHE A 285 -12.96 2.50 3.96
CA PHE A 285 -11.54 2.89 4.04
C PHE A 285 -11.23 3.54 5.39
N THR A 286 -10.91 2.71 6.39
CA THR A 286 -10.53 3.17 7.74
C THR A 286 -9.01 3.00 7.96
N TYR A 287 -8.57 1.91 8.60
CA TYR A 287 -7.15 1.59 8.80
C TYR A 287 -6.43 1.40 7.45
N VAL A 288 -5.39 2.21 7.21
CA VAL A 288 -4.57 2.19 5.99
C VAL A 288 -5.44 2.50 4.74
N GLY A 289 -6.52 3.25 4.98
CA GLY A 289 -7.53 3.60 3.98
C GLY A 289 -6.98 4.44 2.83
N GLN A 290 -5.95 5.26 3.07
CA GLN A 290 -5.26 6.02 2.02
C GLN A 290 -4.79 5.13 0.86
N TYR A 291 -4.41 3.89 1.16
CA TYR A 291 -3.86 2.94 0.21
C TYR A 291 -4.87 1.91 -0.30
N GLY A 292 -6.15 2.07 0.07
CA GLY A 292 -7.24 1.24 -0.42
C GLY A 292 -7.49 -0.06 0.36
N VAL A 293 -7.03 -0.15 1.62
CA VAL A 293 -7.40 -1.24 2.52
C VAL A 293 -8.85 -1.08 2.96
N MET A 294 -9.67 -2.11 2.72
CA MET A 294 -11.09 -2.09 3.06
C MET A 294 -11.34 -2.80 4.40
N THR A 295 -12.11 -2.15 5.27
CA THR A 295 -12.60 -2.69 6.53
C THR A 295 -13.80 -3.60 6.30
N GLU A 296 -13.75 -4.77 6.92
CA GLU A 296 -14.86 -5.69 7.09
C GLU A 296 -15.36 -5.68 8.55
N ALA A 297 -16.29 -6.56 8.87
CA ALA A 297 -16.76 -6.72 10.24
C ALA A 297 -15.59 -7.12 11.18
N ASP A 298 -15.76 -6.80 12.47
CA ASP A 298 -14.89 -7.30 13.55
C ASP A 298 -13.39 -6.92 13.43
N ASN A 299 -13.09 -5.72 12.92
CA ASN A 299 -11.72 -5.25 12.69
C ASN A 299 -10.90 -6.15 11.75
N LEU A 300 -11.58 -6.88 10.87
CA LEU A 300 -10.95 -7.61 9.79
C LEU A 300 -10.72 -6.67 8.61
N TYR A 301 -9.51 -6.67 8.05
CA TYR A 301 -9.12 -5.77 6.97
C TYR A 301 -8.73 -6.56 5.72
N TYR A 302 -9.38 -6.25 4.60
CA TYR A 302 -8.99 -6.72 3.27
C TYR A 302 -7.78 -5.93 2.79
N MET A 303 -6.60 -6.50 3.00
CA MET A 303 -5.32 -5.99 2.52
C MET A 303 -4.94 -6.69 1.21
N ARG A 304 -5.90 -6.80 0.27
CA ARG A 304 -5.74 -7.45 -1.05
C ARG A 304 -5.37 -8.94 -0.97
N ALA A 305 -4.11 -9.27 -0.73
CA ALA A 305 -3.60 -10.64 -0.66
C ALA A 305 -4.26 -11.48 0.41
N ARG A 306 -4.46 -10.81 1.53
CA ARG A 306 -4.69 -11.42 2.83
C ARG A 306 -5.70 -10.58 3.58
N TYR A 307 -6.25 -11.24 4.59
CA TYR A 307 -7.11 -10.60 5.55
C TYR A 307 -6.34 -10.47 6.86
N TYR A 308 -6.29 -9.25 7.36
CA TYR A 308 -5.59 -8.89 8.58
C TYR A 308 -6.59 -8.72 9.71
N ASP A 309 -6.40 -9.43 10.81
CA ASP A 309 -7.21 -9.31 12.02
C ASP A 309 -6.46 -8.39 13.00
N ALA A 310 -6.99 -7.18 13.17
CA ALA A 310 -6.39 -6.20 14.07
C ALA A 310 -6.76 -6.38 15.54
N GLU A 311 -7.72 -7.25 15.86
CA GLU A 311 -7.95 -7.68 17.24
C GLU A 311 -6.78 -8.54 17.71
N LEU A 312 -6.26 -9.38 16.82
CA LEU A 312 -5.11 -10.26 17.08
C LEU A 312 -3.75 -9.66 16.69
N GLY A 313 -3.74 -8.64 15.84
CA GLY A 313 -2.51 -8.03 15.34
C GLY A 313 -1.74 -8.92 14.35
N ARG A 314 -2.45 -9.75 13.57
CA ARG A 314 -1.84 -10.72 12.63
C ARG A 314 -2.76 -11.04 11.45
N PHE A 315 -2.19 -11.60 10.39
CA PHE A 315 -2.99 -12.17 9.30
C PHE A 315 -3.71 -13.45 9.75
N ILE A 316 -4.87 -13.73 9.15
CA ILE A 316 -5.65 -14.96 9.39
C ILE A 316 -5.24 -16.12 8.47
N SER A 317 -4.37 -15.82 7.50
CA SER A 317 -3.83 -16.76 6.53
C SER A 317 -2.30 -16.78 6.57
N GLU A 318 -1.70 -17.94 6.29
CA GLU A 318 -0.25 -18.02 6.07
C GLU A 318 0.12 -17.13 4.88
N ASP A 319 1.26 -16.45 5.01
CA ASP A 319 1.79 -15.62 3.95
C ASP A 319 1.98 -16.45 2.67
N PRO A 320 1.35 -16.10 1.53
CA PRO A 320 1.54 -16.83 0.28
C PRO A 320 3.02 -16.93 -0.16
N ILE A 321 3.87 -16.00 0.30
CA ILE A 321 5.34 -15.99 0.10
C ILE A 321 6.14 -16.83 1.12
N GLY A 322 5.47 -17.48 2.07
CA GLY A 322 6.07 -18.34 3.08
C GLY A 322 7.16 -17.63 3.90
N PHE A 323 8.29 -18.31 4.12
CA PHE A 323 9.39 -17.81 4.96
C PHE A 323 10.05 -16.52 4.47
N ALA A 324 9.76 -16.14 3.23
CA ALA A 324 10.29 -14.93 2.66
C ALA A 324 9.61 -13.68 3.24
N GLY A 325 8.34 -13.79 3.66
CA GLY A 325 7.65 -12.78 4.49
C GLY A 325 8.12 -12.75 5.94
N GLY A 326 9.09 -13.61 6.29
CA GLY A 326 9.63 -13.78 7.63
C GLY A 326 9.36 -15.18 8.20
N ILE A 327 10.01 -15.48 9.33
CA ILE A 327 9.87 -16.78 10.01
C ILE A 327 8.45 -17.00 10.53
N ASN A 328 7.74 -15.92 10.86
CA ASN A 328 6.34 -15.95 11.26
C ASN A 328 5.44 -15.62 10.07
N ALA A 329 4.87 -16.65 9.45
CA ALA A 329 4.03 -16.54 8.25
C ALA A 329 2.72 -15.75 8.46
N TYR A 330 2.40 -15.34 9.68
CA TYR A 330 1.20 -14.53 9.96
C TYR A 330 1.55 -13.13 10.49
N ALA A 331 2.84 -12.81 10.63
CA ALA A 331 3.26 -11.53 11.20
C ALA A 331 2.76 -10.36 10.36
N TYR A 332 2.34 -9.31 11.04
CA TYR A 332 2.09 -8.02 10.42
C TYR A 332 3.31 -7.12 10.66
N VAL A 333 3.91 -6.62 9.57
CA VAL A 333 4.98 -5.60 9.55
C VAL A 333 6.13 -5.83 10.53
N GLY A 334 6.53 -7.10 10.72
CA GLY A 334 7.62 -7.48 11.63
C GLY A 334 7.41 -7.08 13.09
N GLY A 335 6.17 -6.78 13.49
CA GLY A 335 5.83 -6.31 14.84
C GLY A 335 6.03 -4.81 15.07
N ASN A 336 6.23 -4.00 14.01
CA ASN A 336 6.34 -2.54 14.09
C ASN A 336 5.21 -1.79 13.35
N PRO A 337 3.96 -1.89 13.81
CA PRO A 337 2.82 -1.26 13.12
C PRO A 337 2.68 0.24 13.36
N ILE A 338 3.57 0.83 14.17
CA ILE A 338 3.64 2.29 14.38
C ILE A 338 4.46 2.95 13.26
N GLY A 339 5.47 2.26 12.74
CA GLY A 339 6.38 2.78 11.72
C GLY A 339 6.15 2.22 10.31
N ALA A 340 5.37 1.15 10.17
CA ALA A 340 5.17 0.45 8.90
C ALA A 340 3.73 -0.02 8.73
N VAL A 341 3.31 -0.11 7.47
CA VAL A 341 2.01 -0.64 7.03
C VAL A 341 2.24 -1.62 5.88
N ASP A 342 1.37 -2.61 5.72
CA ASP A 342 1.35 -3.51 4.56
C ASP A 342 -0.02 -3.47 3.85
N PRO A 343 -0.30 -2.43 3.03
CA PRO A 343 -1.59 -2.28 2.36
C PRO A 343 -1.86 -3.36 1.31
N SER A 344 -0.79 -4.03 0.87
CA SER A 344 -0.81 -5.02 -0.18
C SER A 344 -0.98 -6.45 0.35
N GLY A 345 -0.52 -6.70 1.58
CA GLY A 345 -0.44 -8.02 2.18
C GLY A 345 0.70 -8.90 1.65
N LEU A 346 1.83 -8.35 1.14
CA LEU A 346 2.49 -8.88 -0.08
C LEU A 346 4.00 -8.81 -0.32
N ILE A 347 4.35 -9.39 -1.48
CA ILE A 347 5.61 -9.99 -1.96
C ILE A 347 6.77 -9.03 -2.12
N GLU A 348 7.93 -9.46 -1.63
CA GLU A 348 9.22 -8.84 -1.93
C GLU A 348 9.98 -9.59 -3.06
N TRP A 349 10.81 -8.85 -3.77
CA TRP A 349 11.63 -9.29 -4.89
C TRP A 349 13.05 -8.83 -4.61
N THR A 350 13.96 -9.77 -4.36
CA THR A 350 15.34 -9.45 -3.98
C THR A 350 16.28 -9.73 -5.13
N GLY A 351 17.36 -8.97 -5.24
CA GLY A 351 18.29 -9.22 -6.33
C GLY A 351 19.43 -8.23 -6.41
N THR A 352 20.02 -8.18 -7.59
CA THR A 352 21.12 -7.27 -7.89
C THR A 352 20.75 -6.33 -9.02
N ALA A 353 21.22 -5.10 -8.92
CA ALA A 353 21.20 -4.11 -9.99
C ALA A 353 22.63 -3.88 -10.48
N THR A 354 22.81 -3.85 -11.80
CA THR A 354 24.01 -3.34 -12.45
C THR A 354 23.64 -2.12 -13.26
N THR A 355 24.12 -0.96 -12.84
CA THR A 355 23.87 0.32 -13.50
C THR A 355 25.06 0.70 -14.34
N LEU A 356 24.84 1.07 -15.59
CA LEU A 356 25.80 1.78 -16.42
C LEU A 356 25.18 3.12 -16.80
N SER A 357 25.86 4.18 -16.41
CA SER A 357 25.43 5.54 -16.70
C SER A 357 26.56 6.27 -17.43
N ALA A 358 26.17 7.24 -18.24
CA ALA A 358 27.05 8.22 -18.85
C ALA A 358 26.38 9.59 -18.70
N VAL A 359 26.56 10.23 -17.55
CA VAL A 359 25.89 11.50 -17.21
C VAL A 359 26.93 12.57 -16.92
N ASP A 360 26.92 13.64 -17.73
CA ASP A 360 27.57 14.91 -17.47
C ASP A 360 26.54 16.02 -17.74
N ALA A 361 25.89 16.52 -16.68
CA ALA A 361 24.68 17.34 -16.68
C ALA A 361 23.42 16.65 -17.28
N VAL A 362 23.51 16.10 -18.48
CA VAL A 362 22.48 15.31 -19.15
C VAL A 362 23.12 14.05 -19.70
N GLY A 363 22.42 12.92 -19.61
CA GLY A 363 22.94 11.65 -20.05
C GLY A 363 21.89 10.58 -20.18
N ALA A 364 22.36 9.34 -20.24
CA ALA A 364 21.52 8.17 -20.24
C ALA A 364 21.98 7.20 -19.16
N THR A 365 21.01 6.49 -18.59
CA THR A 365 21.24 5.39 -17.66
C THR A 365 20.60 4.13 -18.21
N LEU A 366 21.38 3.06 -18.17
CA LEU A 366 20.94 1.69 -18.40
C LEU A 366 21.15 0.93 -17.10
N THR A 367 20.06 0.48 -16.48
CA THR A 367 20.13 -0.39 -15.31
C THR A 367 19.61 -1.77 -15.68
N ARG A 368 20.40 -2.80 -15.37
CA ARG A 368 19.96 -4.19 -15.47
C ARG A 368 19.72 -4.75 -14.09
N TYR A 369 18.52 -5.23 -13.87
CA TYR A 369 18.16 -5.93 -12.64
C TYR A 369 18.12 -7.43 -12.90
N THR A 370 18.58 -8.21 -11.93
CA THR A 370 18.26 -9.62 -11.82
C THR A 370 17.59 -9.80 -10.48
N LEU A 371 16.26 -9.89 -10.50
CA LEU A 371 15.43 -10.04 -9.31
C LEU A 371 14.91 -11.46 -9.23
N THR A 372 14.89 -12.00 -8.04
CA THR A 372 14.22 -13.26 -7.73
C THR A 372 13.06 -12.93 -6.81
N SER A 373 11.87 -13.38 -7.18
CA SER A 373 10.72 -13.28 -6.29
C SER A 373 11.01 -14.07 -5.04
N GLN A 374 10.38 -13.65 -3.96
CA GLN A 374 10.10 -14.59 -2.88
C GLN A 374 9.36 -15.83 -3.40
N ARG A 375 9.56 -16.97 -2.73
CA ARG A 375 9.04 -18.27 -3.17
C ARG A 375 7.57 -18.39 -2.81
N MET A 376 6.73 -18.72 -3.79
CA MET A 376 5.29 -18.93 -3.58
C MET A 376 4.84 -20.24 -4.20
N ASN A 377 4.05 -21.03 -3.47
CA ASN A 377 3.48 -22.29 -3.94
C ASN A 377 4.50 -23.25 -4.60
N GLY A 378 5.73 -23.28 -4.08
CA GLY A 378 6.82 -24.10 -4.61
C GLY A 378 7.56 -23.51 -5.81
N GLU A 379 7.17 -22.33 -6.29
CA GLU A 379 7.71 -21.65 -7.46
C GLU A 379 8.46 -20.36 -7.07
N THR A 380 9.50 -20.02 -7.81
CA THR A 380 10.13 -18.69 -7.82
C THR A 380 10.19 -18.20 -9.26
N ALA A 381 10.12 -16.90 -9.47
CA ALA A 381 10.54 -16.31 -10.73
C ALA A 381 11.84 -15.55 -10.53
N THR A 382 12.84 -15.86 -11.36
CA THR A 382 13.96 -14.96 -11.59
C THR A 382 13.67 -14.17 -12.86
N VAL A 383 13.64 -12.85 -12.75
CA VAL A 383 13.41 -11.94 -13.86
C VAL A 383 14.62 -11.08 -14.07
N LYS A 384 15.02 -10.93 -15.34
CA LYS A 384 15.97 -9.92 -15.75
C LYS A 384 15.22 -8.75 -16.34
N ILE A 385 15.51 -7.56 -15.83
CA ILE A 385 14.84 -6.33 -16.25
C ILE A 385 15.91 -5.44 -16.86
N THR A 386 15.59 -4.86 -18.01
CA THR A 386 16.35 -3.76 -18.59
C THR A 386 15.56 -2.48 -18.39
N ALA A 387 16.14 -1.54 -17.66
CA ALA A 387 15.61 -0.21 -17.45
C ALA A 387 16.49 0.80 -18.17
N VAL A 388 15.90 1.61 -19.03
CA VAL A 388 16.59 2.65 -19.78
C VAL A 388 15.92 3.98 -19.50
N GLY A 389 16.70 5.03 -19.31
CA GLY A 389 16.15 6.36 -19.10
C GLY A 389 17.12 7.46 -19.45
N GLY A 390 16.55 8.61 -19.75
CA GLY A 390 17.28 9.86 -19.76
C GLY A 390 17.58 10.27 -18.32
N SER A 391 18.80 10.73 -18.08
CA SER A 391 19.28 11.04 -16.75
C SER A 391 19.83 12.46 -16.69
N LEU A 392 19.60 13.12 -15.56
CA LEU A 392 20.23 14.37 -15.19
C LEU A 392 21.07 14.11 -13.95
N GLY A 393 22.26 14.70 -13.85
CA GLY A 393 23.15 14.42 -12.74
C GLY A 393 24.37 15.33 -12.66
N LEU A 394 25.02 15.31 -11.49
CA LEU A 394 26.23 16.06 -11.18
C LEU A 394 27.33 15.09 -10.70
N GLY A 395 28.57 15.34 -11.14
CA GLY A 395 29.71 14.44 -10.98
C GLY A 395 29.89 13.51 -12.20
N VAL A 396 31.09 12.95 -12.41
CA VAL A 396 31.33 12.02 -13.53
C VAL A 396 30.61 10.71 -13.25
N VAL A 397 29.42 10.53 -13.82
CA VAL A 397 28.75 9.23 -13.84
C VAL A 397 29.12 8.50 -15.13
N VAL A 398 30.40 8.25 -15.38
CA VAL A 398 30.83 7.24 -16.37
C VAL A 398 31.41 6.09 -15.57
N GLY A 399 30.52 5.25 -15.04
CA GLY A 399 30.87 4.20 -14.10
C GLY A 399 29.80 3.11 -14.07
N GLY A 400 30.26 1.86 -13.92
CA GLY A 400 29.40 0.71 -13.74
C GLY A 400 29.25 0.40 -12.25
N THR A 401 28.04 0.51 -11.70
CA THR A 401 27.74 0.22 -10.29
C THR A 401 27.07 -1.13 -10.15
N ARG A 402 27.42 -1.90 -9.12
CA ARG A 402 26.67 -3.09 -8.69
C ARG A 402 26.15 -2.89 -7.27
N SER A 403 24.86 -3.19 -7.07
CA SER A 403 24.16 -3.02 -5.81
C SER A 403 23.16 -4.16 -5.56
N ASN A 404 22.94 -4.50 -4.30
CA ASN A 404 21.79 -5.33 -3.91
C ASN A 404 20.53 -4.45 -3.82
N VAL A 405 19.38 -5.02 -4.19
CA VAL A 405 18.10 -4.31 -4.25
C VAL A 405 16.96 -5.20 -3.76
N VAL A 406 15.93 -4.55 -3.22
CA VAL A 406 14.70 -5.17 -2.72
C VAL A 406 13.53 -4.37 -3.28
N PHE A 407 12.62 -5.04 -3.99
CA PHE A 407 11.42 -4.46 -4.57
C PHE A 407 10.17 -5.05 -3.94
N GLN A 408 9.14 -4.25 -3.74
CA GLN A 408 7.84 -4.73 -3.27
C GLN A 408 6.83 -4.75 -4.42
N ASP A 409 6.01 -5.81 -4.47
CA ASP A 409 5.02 -6.09 -5.50
C ASP A 409 3.61 -6.13 -4.88
N ALA A 410 2.69 -5.40 -5.51
CA ALA A 410 1.30 -5.19 -5.06
C ALA A 410 0.27 -6.22 -5.60
N LEU A 411 0.68 -7.26 -6.35
CA LEU A 411 -0.25 -8.14 -7.10
C LEU A 411 -0.60 -9.51 -6.50
N ASN A 412 0.05 -9.96 -5.45
CA ASN A 412 -0.34 -11.14 -4.66
C ASN A 412 -0.07 -12.49 -5.29
N PHE A 413 0.58 -12.46 -6.43
CA PHE A 413 1.18 -13.60 -7.08
C PHE A 413 2.50 -13.16 -7.68
N ILE A 414 3.43 -14.09 -7.88
CA ILE A 414 4.67 -13.79 -8.59
C ILE A 414 4.26 -13.31 -9.97
N ASN A 415 4.35 -12.00 -10.24
CA ASN A 415 4.10 -11.47 -11.56
C ASN A 415 5.32 -10.67 -12.01
N PRO A 416 6.23 -11.29 -12.77
CA PRO A 416 7.37 -10.55 -13.34
C PRO A 416 6.94 -9.33 -14.14
N GLY A 417 5.72 -9.32 -14.70
CA GLY A 417 5.19 -8.21 -15.49
C GLY A 417 5.00 -6.89 -14.73
N VAL A 418 5.03 -6.88 -13.40
CA VAL A 418 4.96 -5.66 -12.58
C VAL A 418 6.10 -4.70 -12.83
N PHE A 419 7.24 -5.21 -13.31
CA PHE A 419 8.42 -4.42 -13.64
C PHE A 419 8.41 -3.86 -15.06
N ASN A 420 7.33 -4.05 -15.83
CA ASN A 420 7.17 -3.42 -17.13
C ASN A 420 6.50 -2.07 -16.98
N GLY A 421 7.01 -1.05 -17.67
CA GLY A 421 6.38 0.26 -17.73
C GLY A 421 7.33 1.37 -17.30
N ASN A 422 6.81 2.40 -16.63
CA ASN A 422 7.58 3.57 -16.25
C ASN A 422 8.78 3.19 -15.37
N TYR A 423 9.93 3.80 -15.63
CA TYR A 423 11.12 3.70 -14.80
C TYR A 423 11.46 5.08 -14.26
N GLU A 424 11.47 5.23 -12.95
CA GLU A 424 11.91 6.45 -12.28
C GLU A 424 12.90 6.07 -11.19
N ALA A 425 14.06 6.71 -11.17
CA ALA A 425 15.10 6.42 -10.20
C ALA A 425 15.81 7.69 -9.76
N ILE A 426 16.00 7.83 -8.45
CA ILE A 426 16.93 8.79 -7.86
C ILE A 426 18.02 7.98 -7.19
N GLN A 427 19.27 8.28 -7.54
CA GLN A 427 20.44 7.54 -7.07
C GLN A 427 21.51 8.51 -6.62
N ALA A 428 22.05 8.28 -5.43
CA ALA A 428 23.20 9.01 -4.91
C ALA A 428 24.23 8.00 -4.40
N GLY A 429 25.52 8.29 -4.58
CA GLY A 429 26.58 7.42 -4.13
C GLY A 429 27.91 8.13 -3.98
N VAL A 430 28.74 7.62 -3.07
CA VAL A 430 30.13 8.00 -2.91
C VAL A 430 31.00 6.75 -2.95
N THR A 431 32.04 6.78 -3.79
CA THR A 431 32.99 5.69 -3.92
C THR A 431 34.41 6.19 -3.76
N VAL A 432 35.26 5.43 -3.07
CA VAL A 432 36.71 5.66 -3.16
C VAL A 432 37.23 5.11 -4.48
N PRO A 433 38.19 5.78 -5.16
CA PRO A 433 38.76 5.26 -6.39
C PRO A 433 39.25 3.82 -6.22
N PHE A 434 38.72 2.90 -7.03
CA PHE A 434 39.05 1.47 -7.01
C PHE A 434 38.71 0.72 -5.71
N GLY A 435 37.78 1.23 -4.89
CA GLY A 435 37.34 0.55 -3.67
C GLY A 435 35.82 0.61 -3.43
N PRO A 436 35.35 0.08 -2.30
CA PRO A 436 33.93 0.03 -1.99
C PRO A 436 33.37 1.42 -1.72
N GLY A 437 32.12 1.62 -2.11
CA GLY A 437 31.36 2.84 -1.83
C GLY A 437 30.08 2.55 -1.07
N TYR A 438 29.32 3.62 -0.82
CA TYR A 438 27.98 3.57 -0.28
C TYR A 438 27.06 4.41 -1.15
N GLY A 439 25.84 3.94 -1.36
CA GLY A 439 24.84 4.67 -2.10
C GLY A 439 23.44 4.45 -1.55
N ALA A 440 22.55 5.35 -1.92
CA ALA A 440 21.12 5.26 -1.67
C ALA A 440 20.38 5.39 -2.99
N SER A 441 19.27 4.67 -3.10
CA SER A 441 18.41 4.72 -4.27
C SER A 441 16.94 4.63 -3.89
N ALA A 442 16.14 5.45 -4.54
CA ALA A 442 14.69 5.26 -4.65
C ALA A 442 14.39 4.94 -6.11
N VAL A 443 13.68 3.83 -6.36
CA VAL A 443 13.42 3.31 -7.69
C VAL A 443 11.98 2.85 -7.80
N ASN A 444 11.28 3.31 -8.83
CA ASN A 444 9.97 2.80 -9.24
C ASN A 444 10.09 2.19 -10.65
N MET A 445 9.51 1.01 -10.83
CA MET A 445 9.51 0.24 -12.08
C MET A 445 8.13 -0.38 -12.29
N GLY A 446 7.38 0.11 -13.27
CA GLY A 446 5.99 -0.31 -13.48
C GLY A 446 5.15 -0.05 -12.23
N SER A 447 4.66 -1.12 -11.59
CA SER A 447 3.90 -1.07 -10.34
C SER A 447 4.69 -1.51 -9.10
N ALA A 448 6.01 -1.74 -9.23
CA ALA A 448 6.88 -2.14 -8.14
C ALA A 448 7.83 -1.00 -7.73
N GLY A 449 8.11 -0.90 -6.42
CA GLY A 449 8.95 0.14 -5.84
C GLY A 449 10.08 -0.42 -4.97
N SER A 450 11.17 0.32 -4.87
CA SER A 450 12.34 0.03 -4.04
C SER A 450 12.88 1.31 -3.42
N ILE A 451 13.14 1.28 -2.11
CA ILE A 451 13.88 2.33 -1.39
C ILE A 451 14.96 1.62 -0.59
N GLY A 452 16.21 2.05 -0.71
CA GLY A 452 17.29 1.38 0.00
C GLY A 452 18.62 2.12 -0.02
N HIS A 453 19.46 1.78 0.95
CA HIS A 453 20.84 2.23 1.09
C HIS A 453 21.75 1.00 1.18
N GLY A 454 22.88 1.02 0.48
CA GLY A 454 23.68 -0.18 0.29
C GLY A 454 25.14 0.11 -0.07
N ARG A 455 25.92 -0.96 -0.03
CA ARG A 455 27.32 -0.98 -0.46
C ARG A 455 27.39 -1.02 -1.98
N ILE A 456 28.24 -0.18 -2.56
CA ILE A 456 28.63 -0.21 -3.96
C ILE A 456 29.96 -0.96 -4.03
N ASP A 457 30.00 -2.06 -4.79
CA ASP A 457 31.21 -2.91 -4.79
C ASP A 457 32.35 -2.32 -5.62
N LEU A 458 32.04 -1.51 -6.65
CA LEU A 458 33.00 -0.87 -7.55
C LEU A 458 32.42 0.44 -8.09
N GLY A 459 33.22 1.51 -8.12
CA GLY A 459 32.79 2.82 -8.63
C GLY A 459 33.91 3.87 -8.63
N TYR A 460 33.66 4.98 -9.31
CA TYR A 460 34.49 6.18 -9.29
C TYR A 460 33.65 7.34 -8.74
N GLU A 461 34.20 8.05 -7.76
CA GLU A 461 33.74 9.38 -7.31
C GLU A 461 32.35 9.43 -6.63
N ALA A 462 31.95 10.66 -6.28
CA ALA A 462 30.65 10.98 -5.71
C ALA A 462 29.70 11.46 -6.83
N SER A 463 28.49 10.91 -6.87
CA SER A 463 27.51 11.21 -7.91
C SER A 463 26.10 11.26 -7.36
N ILE A 464 25.27 12.13 -7.95
CA ILE A 464 23.82 12.10 -7.82
C ILE A 464 23.19 12.14 -9.21
N SER A 465 22.16 11.32 -9.43
CA SER A 465 21.40 11.34 -10.67
C SER A 465 19.92 11.07 -10.44
N ALA A 466 19.10 11.70 -11.28
CA ALA A 466 17.69 11.40 -11.44
C ALA A 466 17.47 10.87 -12.86
N THR A 467 16.76 9.76 -12.98
CA THR A 467 16.51 9.06 -14.24
C THR A 467 15.01 8.88 -14.43
N LYS A 468 14.53 9.16 -15.64
CA LYS A 468 13.17 8.83 -16.07
C LYS A 468 13.23 8.10 -17.40
N GLY A 469 12.43 7.05 -17.54
CA GLY A 469 12.35 6.27 -18.77
C GLY A 469 11.42 5.08 -18.64
N SER A 470 11.84 3.95 -19.20
CA SER A 470 11.05 2.74 -19.23
C SER A 470 11.84 1.54 -18.72
N SER A 471 11.09 0.58 -18.19
CA SER A 471 11.57 -0.71 -17.72
C SER A 471 10.87 -1.82 -18.50
N THR A 472 11.64 -2.85 -18.84
CA THR A 472 11.15 -3.99 -19.60
C THR A 472 11.77 -5.27 -19.05
N VAL A 473 10.92 -6.22 -18.72
CA VAL A 473 11.30 -7.59 -18.40
C VAL A 473 11.82 -8.25 -19.66
N THR A 474 13.10 -8.57 -19.65
CA THR A 474 13.82 -9.16 -20.78
C THR A 474 13.90 -10.67 -20.74
N ASP A 475 13.97 -11.26 -19.55
CA ASP A 475 13.95 -12.70 -19.34
C ASP A 475 13.09 -13.00 -18.11
N ILE A 476 12.39 -14.14 -18.15
CA ILE A 476 11.71 -14.72 -17.00
C ILE A 476 12.10 -16.18 -16.93
N ILE A 477 12.61 -16.61 -15.78
CA ILE A 477 12.92 -18.00 -15.47
C ILE A 477 12.05 -18.41 -14.29
N TRP A 478 11.15 -19.34 -14.54
CA TRP A 478 10.34 -19.95 -13.50
C TRP A 478 11.05 -21.19 -12.97
N ASN A 479 11.37 -21.21 -11.68
CA ASN A 479 11.92 -22.39 -11.03
C ASN A 479 10.83 -23.02 -10.17
N ARG A 480 10.43 -24.24 -10.52
CA ARG A 480 9.62 -25.12 -9.67
C ARG A 480 10.51 -26.22 -9.13
N ASP A 481 10.42 -26.53 -7.83
CA ASP A 481 10.97 -27.80 -7.36
C ASP A 481 10.06 -28.93 -7.85
N ASN A 482 10.54 -29.70 -8.83
CA ASN A 482 9.98 -31.02 -9.10
C ASN A 482 10.43 -31.99 -8.00
N SER A 483 9.77 -31.94 -6.84
CA SER A 483 9.79 -33.05 -5.88
C SER A 483 8.89 -34.21 -6.35
N THR A 484 9.04 -34.63 -7.62
CA THR A 484 8.67 -35.97 -8.07
C THR A 484 9.77 -36.47 -8.99
N ASN A 485 10.67 -37.28 -8.41
CA ASN A 485 11.44 -38.26 -9.17
C ASN A 485 10.44 -39.21 -9.85
N LEU A 486 10.01 -38.90 -11.06
CA LEU A 486 9.52 -39.93 -11.98
C LEU A 486 10.71 -40.40 -12.78
N ILE A 487 11.21 -41.55 -12.31
CA ILE A 487 12.13 -42.44 -13.00
C ILE A 487 11.69 -42.56 -14.46
N ASN A 488 12.61 -42.19 -15.35
CA ASN A 488 12.61 -42.59 -16.74
C ASN A 488 12.73 -44.13 -16.78
N THR A 489 11.65 -44.83 -17.13
CA THR A 489 11.73 -46.15 -17.76
C THR A 489 10.86 -46.13 -19.02
N GLY A 490 11.52 -45.99 -20.16
CA GLY A 490 10.87 -45.86 -21.46
C GLY A 490 10.14 -47.10 -21.97
N LYS A 491 9.19 -46.85 -22.87
CA LYS A 491 9.22 -47.27 -24.28
C LYS A 491 8.18 -46.46 -25.05
#